data_AF-A0A961WXZ7-F1
#
_entry.id   AF-A0A961WXZ7-F1
#
_cell.length_a   1.000
_cell.length_b   1.000
_cell.length_c   1.000
_cell.angle_alpha   90.00
_cell.angle_beta   90.00
_cell.angle_gamma   90.00
#
_symmetry.space_group_name_H-M   'P 1'
#
loop_
_entity.id
_entity.type
_entity.pdbx_description
1 polymer ?
#
loop_
_entity_poly.entity_id
_entity_poly.type
_entity_poly.pdbx_seq_one_letter_code
_entity_poly.pdbx_strand_id
1 'polypeptide(L)'
;MSSFHEVRFPFALALGASGGPVARTEIVQLASGREQRNTRWSVPRRRFDAGSAIRNFSQLQEIADFFEARRGRLFGFRFRDPLD
;
A
#
# COMPACT_ATOMS: atom_id res chain seq x y z
N MET A 1 -1.98 23.34 -3.93
CA MET A 1 -1.09 22.76 -2.90
C MET A 1 -0.89 21.30 -3.25
N SER A 2 0.36 20.86 -3.43
CA SER A 2 0.68 19.47 -3.80
C SER A 2 0.13 18.51 -2.74
N SER A 3 -0.65 17.50 -3.17
CA SER A 3 -1.11 16.42 -2.31
C SER A 3 -0.01 15.39 -2.00
N PHE A 4 1.27 15.76 -2.19
CA PHE A 4 2.43 14.88 -2.07
C PHE A 4 3.56 15.58 -1.30
N HIS A 5 4.10 14.87 -0.32
CA HIS A 5 5.28 15.28 0.43
C HIS A 5 6.51 14.53 -0.10
N GLU A 6 7.57 15.28 -0.39
CA GLU A 6 8.84 14.78 -0.96
C GLU A 6 9.74 14.10 0.09
N VAL A 7 9.16 13.20 0.86
CA VAL A 7 9.74 12.52 2.03
C VAL A 7 9.60 11.02 1.87
N ARG A 8 10.53 10.25 2.41
CA ARG A 8 10.53 8.78 2.32
C ARG A 8 10.00 8.16 3.61
N PHE A 9 9.25 7.06 3.47
CA PHE A 9 8.89 6.20 4.58
C PHE A 9 10.16 5.72 5.32
N PRO A 10 10.25 5.86 6.65
CA PRO A 10 11.52 5.75 7.38
C PRO A 10 12.06 4.32 7.50
N PHE A 11 11.23 3.29 7.33
CA PHE A 11 11.62 1.90 7.55
C PHE A 11 11.76 1.11 6.25
N ALA A 12 12.81 0.30 6.15
CA ALA A 12 12.91 -0.72 5.13
C ALA A 12 12.01 -1.90 5.52
N LEU A 13 11.23 -2.41 4.56
CA LEU A 13 10.53 -3.67 4.77
C LEU A 13 11.54 -4.81 4.94
N ALA A 14 11.23 -5.75 5.82
CA ALA A 14 12.04 -6.96 5.95
C ALA A 14 11.98 -7.80 4.66
N LEU A 15 13.03 -8.58 4.40
CA LEU A 15 12.99 -9.64 3.39
C LEU A 15 11.84 -10.60 3.70
N GLY A 16 10.93 -10.81 2.74
CA GLY A 16 9.70 -11.58 2.94
C GLY A 16 8.52 -10.78 3.49
N ALA A 17 8.61 -9.45 3.60
CA ALA A 17 7.45 -8.62 3.89
C ALA A 17 6.35 -8.83 2.85
N SER A 18 5.12 -8.99 3.33
CA SER A 18 3.95 -9.22 2.49
C SER A 18 3.60 -7.97 1.69
N GLY A 19 3.52 -8.10 0.37
CA GLY A 19 3.05 -7.02 -0.49
C GLY A 19 3.21 -7.33 -1.96
N GLY A 20 2.64 -6.47 -2.80
CA GLY A 20 2.77 -6.57 -4.25
C GLY A 20 1.65 -5.88 -5.01
N PRO A 21 1.64 -6.04 -6.35
CA PRO A 21 0.57 -5.54 -7.19
C PRO A 21 -0.75 -6.22 -6.87
N VAL A 22 -1.78 -5.41 -6.62
CA VAL A 22 -3.16 -5.86 -6.40
C VAL A 22 -4.00 -5.40 -7.60
N ALA A 23 -4.71 -6.35 -8.20
CA ALA A 23 -5.76 -6.09 -9.17
C ALA A 23 -7.11 -6.07 -8.47
N ARG A 24 -8.01 -5.19 -8.89
CA ARG A 24 -9.39 -5.17 -8.41
C ARG A 24 -10.31 -5.66 -9.51
N THR A 25 -10.43 -6.98 -9.61
CA THR A 25 -11.28 -7.65 -10.60
C THR A 25 -12.52 -8.20 -9.92
N GLU A 26 -13.67 -7.84 -10.45
CA GLU A 26 -14.95 -8.42 -10.06
C GLU A 26 -15.26 -9.61 -10.95
N ILE A 27 -15.60 -10.72 -10.32
CA ILE A 27 -15.95 -11.96 -10.99
C ILE A 27 -17.45 -12.18 -10.75
N VAL A 28 -18.22 -12.17 -11.84
CA VAL A 28 -19.68 -12.35 -11.79
C VAL A 28 -20.03 -13.64 -12.53
N GLN A 29 -20.79 -14.51 -11.88
CA GLN A 29 -21.36 -15.69 -12.52
C GLN A 29 -22.73 -15.34 -13.11
N LEU A 30 -22.88 -15.59 -14.41
CA LEU A 30 -24.11 -15.32 -15.14
C LEU A 30 -25.10 -16.47 -14.96
N ALA A 31 -26.40 -16.18 -15.13
CA ALA A 31 -27.46 -17.20 -15.10
C ALA A 31 -27.28 -18.29 -16.17
N SER A 32 -26.51 -18.00 -17.23
CA SER A 32 -26.12 -18.97 -18.27
C SER A 32 -24.99 -19.92 -17.86
N GLY A 33 -24.46 -19.79 -16.64
CA GLY A 33 -23.31 -20.56 -16.15
C GLY A 33 -21.94 -20.02 -16.60
N ARG A 34 -21.90 -18.96 -17.42
CA ARG A 34 -20.65 -18.31 -17.88
C ARG A 34 -20.13 -17.31 -16.84
N GLU A 35 -18.83 -17.08 -16.84
CA GLU A 35 -18.16 -16.10 -15.98
C GLU A 35 -17.86 -14.80 -16.75
N GLN A 36 -18.06 -13.65 -16.11
CA GLN A 36 -17.58 -12.35 -16.60
C GLN A 36 -16.61 -11.73 -15.60
N ARG A 37 -15.49 -11.21 -16.10
CA ARG A 37 -14.44 -10.55 -15.32
C ARG A 37 -14.36 -9.08 -15.66
N ASN A 38 -14.66 -8.21 -14.70
CA ASN A 38 -14.63 -6.77 -14.87
C ASN A 38 -13.55 -6.16 -13.98
N THR A 39 -12.52 -5.54 -14.57
CA THR A 39 -11.52 -4.82 -13.79
C THR A 39 -12.04 -3.43 -13.41
N ARG A 40 -11.96 -3.07 -12.12
CA ARG A 40 -12.26 -1.71 -11.64
C ARG A 40 -11.07 -0.77 -11.76
N TRP A 41 -9.86 -1.30 -11.93
CA TRP A 41 -8.64 -0.52 -12.07
C TRP A 41 -8.02 -0.76 -13.44
N SER A 42 -7.60 0.32 -14.11
CA SER A 42 -6.87 0.23 -15.37
C SER A 42 -5.44 -0.30 -15.18
N VAL A 43 -4.82 -0.02 -14.03
CA VAL A 43 -3.49 -0.50 -13.64
C VAL A 43 -3.52 -1.11 -12.25
N PRO A 44 -2.72 -2.18 -11.98
CA PRO A 44 -2.56 -2.71 -10.64
C PRO A 44 -2.03 -1.65 -9.68
N ARG A 45 -2.49 -1.69 -8.42
CA ARG A 45 -1.96 -0.83 -7.35
C ARG A 45 -1.10 -1.66 -6.42
N ARG A 46 0.08 -1.18 -6.06
CA ARG A 46 0.93 -1.87 -5.07
C ARG A 46 0.37 -1.67 -3.66
N ARG A 47 0.24 -2.75 -2.89
CA ARG A 47 -0.09 -2.72 -1.46
C ARG A 47 1.01 -3.45 -0.70
N PHE A 48 1.50 -2.84 0.36
CA PHE A 48 2.54 -3.39 1.21
C PHE A 48 2.07 -3.40 2.67
N ASP A 49 2.44 -4.45 3.40
CA ASP A 49 2.34 -4.52 4.85
C ASP A 49 3.70 -4.13 5.46
N ALA A 50 3.71 -3.02 6.20
CA ALA A 50 4.89 -2.53 6.88
C ALA A 50 5.05 -3.05 8.32
N GLY A 51 4.12 -3.86 8.82
CA GLY A 51 4.15 -4.39 10.18
C GLY A 51 5.43 -5.18 10.49
N SER A 52 5.96 -5.90 9.49
CA SER A 52 7.22 -6.66 9.62
C SER A 52 8.47 -5.78 9.81
N ALA A 53 8.39 -4.49 9.50
CA ALA A 53 9.51 -3.56 9.66
C ALA A 53 9.65 -3.04 11.10
N ILE A 54 8.61 -3.23 11.93
CA ILE A 54 8.50 -2.65 13.27
C ILE A 54 8.97 -3.68 14.29
N ARG A 55 9.99 -3.32 15.08
CA ARG A 55 10.65 -4.22 16.04
C ARG A 55 10.49 -3.79 17.49
N ASN A 56 10.12 -2.54 17.74
CA ASN A 56 9.99 -2.00 19.10
C ASN A 56 8.98 -0.83 19.17
N PHE A 57 8.66 -0.41 20.39
CA PHE A 57 7.68 0.65 20.65
C PHE A 57 8.10 2.03 20.11
N SER A 58 9.39 2.34 20.13
CA SER A 58 9.88 3.62 19.59
C SER A 58 9.61 3.75 18.09
N GLN A 59 9.74 2.65 17.35
CA GLN A 59 9.43 2.62 15.91
C GLN A 59 7.93 2.73 15.64
N LEU A 60 7.07 2.19 16.52
CA LEU A 60 5.62 2.42 16.43
C LEU A 60 5.30 3.91 16.53
N GLN A 61 5.91 4.60 17.51
CA GLN A 61 5.71 6.04 17.69
C GLN A 61 6.19 6.83 16.46
N GLU A 62 7.37 6.50 15.93
CA GLU A 62 7.90 7.17 14.73
C GLU A 62 6.97 7.03 13.51
N ILE A 63 6.33 5.87 13.34
CA ILE A 63 5.33 5.66 12.28
C ILE A 63 4.08 6.50 12.53
N ALA A 64 3.58 6.52 13.76
CA ALA A 64 2.41 7.32 14.12
C ALA A 64 2.67 8.80 13.81
N ASP A 65 3.79 9.35 14.29
CA ASP A 65 4.22 10.72 14.05
C ASP A 65 4.38 10.99 12.54
N PHE A 66 4.95 10.04 11.80
CA PHE A 66 5.10 10.15 10.35
C PHE A 66 3.73 10.26 9.65
N PHE A 67 2.74 9.45 10.04
CA PHE A 67 1.40 9.50 9.43
C PHE A 67 0.60 10.74 9.85
N GLU A 68 0.73 11.18 11.10
CA GLU A 68 0.10 12.42 11.59
C GLU A 68 0.60 13.64 10.83
N ALA A 69 1.92 13.73 10.59
CA ALA A 69 2.52 14.77 9.77
C ALA A 69 2.01 14.78 8.31
N ARG A 70 1.42 13.68 7.82
CA ARG A 70 0.82 13.55 6.46
C ARG A 70 -0.72 13.60 6.51
N ARG A 71 -1.30 13.93 7.67
CA ARG A 71 -2.75 13.94 7.91
C ARG A 71 -3.40 12.62 7.47
N GLY A 72 -2.75 11.51 7.83
CA GLY A 72 -3.18 10.16 7.48
C GLY A 72 -3.13 9.89 5.98
N ARG A 73 -4.31 9.82 5.35
CA ARG A 73 -4.46 9.46 3.92
C ARG A 73 -4.50 10.67 2.98
N LEU A 74 -4.38 11.88 3.52
CA LEU A 74 -4.54 13.11 2.75
C LEU A 74 -3.32 13.40 1.86
N PHE A 75 -2.11 13.17 2.37
CA PHE A 75 -0.87 13.45 1.64
C PHE A 75 -0.08 12.17 1.33
N GLY A 76 0.31 12.00 0.06
CA GLY A 76 1.20 10.93 -0.37
C GLY A 76 2.66 11.20 0.00
N PHE A 77 3.48 10.17 -0.06
CA PHE A 77 4.92 10.22 0.22
C PHE A 77 5.66 9.12 -0.55
N ARG A 78 6.99 9.18 -0.59
CA ARG A 78 7.82 8.15 -1.24
C ARG A 78 7.87 6.88 -0.40
N PHE A 79 7.65 5.76 -1.06
CA PHE A 79 7.82 4.43 -0.48
C PHE A 79 8.85 3.66 -1.30
N ARG A 80 9.79 2.97 -0.64
CA ARG A 80 10.77 2.13 -1.32
C ARG A 80 10.17 0.73 -1.50
N ASP A 81 10.04 0.30 -2.75
CA ASP A 81 9.71 -1.08 -3.07
C ASP A 81 10.94 -1.97 -2.77
N PRO A 82 10.83 -3.05 -1.99
CA PRO A 82 11.95 -3.96 -1.73
C PRO A 82 12.37 -4.78 -2.94
N LEU A 83 11.53 -4.88 -3.96
CA LEU A 83 11.79 -5.63 -5.19
C LEU A 83 12.36 -4.76 -6.33
N ASP A 84 12.53 -3.46 -6.08
CA ASP A 84 13.10 -2.45 -7.00
C ASP A 84 14.56 -2.16 -6.62
#